data_AF-A0A2V6WPA5-F1
#
_entry.id   AF-A0A2V6WPA5-F1
#
_cell.length_a   1.000
_cell.length_b   1.000
_cell.length_c   1.000
_cell.angle_alpha   90.00
_cell.angle_beta   90.00
_cell.angle_gamma   90.00
#
_symmetry.space_group_name_H-M   'P 1'
#
loop_
_entity.id
_entity.type
_entity.pdbx_description
1 polymer ?
#
loop_
_entity_poly.entity_id
_entity_poly.type
_entity_poly.pdbx_seq_one_letter_code
_entity_poly.pdbx_strand_id
1 'polypeptide(L)'
;MRDPDRLVYFREEVGGLLMGGYERSPLPWGLDGIPRDFTHRLLAPDWERFDDLMAQAVSRVPAIGRAEVITMINGPEAFTPDGEFILGEAPEVGGFFVAA
;
A
#
# COMPACT_ATOMS: atom_id res chain seq x y z
N MET A 1 -8.30 2.17 13.25
CA MET A 1 -8.61 0.75 13.56
C MET A 1 -7.82 -0.12 12.60
N ARG A 2 -7.32 -1.28 13.04
CA ARG A 2 -6.72 -2.30 12.15
C ARG A 2 -7.42 -3.64 12.40
N ASP A 3 -7.69 -4.39 11.34
CA ASP A 3 -8.24 -5.74 11.37
C ASP A 3 -7.27 -6.67 10.62
N PRO A 4 -6.34 -7.33 11.34
CA PRO A 4 -5.34 -8.19 10.73
C PRO A 4 -5.91 -9.44 10.08
N ASP A 5 -7.02 -9.99 10.59
CA ASP A 5 -7.65 -11.21 10.04
C ASP A 5 -8.18 -10.95 8.63
N ARG A 6 -8.60 -9.71 8.39
CA ARG A 6 -9.13 -9.22 7.11
C ARG A 6 -8.14 -8.43 6.28
N LEU A 7 -6.93 -8.18 6.82
CA LEU A 7 -5.87 -7.40 6.20
C LEU A 7 -6.26 -5.96 5.85
N VAL A 8 -7.20 -5.34 6.58
CA VAL A 8 -7.67 -3.96 6.33
C VAL A 8 -7.39 -3.04 7.52
N TYR A 9 -7.25 -1.75 7.23
CA TYR A 9 -7.11 -0.70 8.23
C TYR A 9 -7.94 0.52 7.86
N PHE A 10 -8.27 1.31 8.89
CA PHE A 10 -9.13 2.49 8.79
C PHE A 10 -8.59 3.62 9.64
N ARG A 11 -8.72 4.84 9.13
CA ARG A 11 -8.40 6.09 9.83
C ARG A 11 -9.49 7.12 9.51
N GLU A 12 -9.79 8.00 10.47
CA GLU A 12 -10.63 9.17 10.21
C GLU A 12 -9.91 10.13 9.27
N GLU A 13 -10.64 10.65 8.29
CA GLU A 13 -10.08 11.56 7.29
C GLU A 13 -11.11 12.64 6.95
N VAL A 14 -10.98 13.80 7.59
CA VAL A 14 -11.80 15.01 7.37
C VAL A 14 -13.30 14.72 7.41
N GLY A 15 -13.75 14.07 8.48
CA GLY A 15 -15.15 13.67 8.66
C GLY A 15 -15.59 12.46 7.83
N GLY A 16 -14.69 11.91 7.00
CA GLY A 16 -14.83 10.64 6.31
C GLY A 16 -13.91 9.56 6.89
N LEU A 17 -13.66 8.54 6.07
CA LEU A 17 -12.77 7.43 6.40
C LEU A 17 -11.77 7.20 5.27
N LEU A 18 -10.49 7.10 5.63
CA LEU A 18 -9.49 6.45 4.80
C LEU A 18 -9.51 4.97 5.11
N MET A 19 -9.60 4.14 4.05
CA MET A 19 -9.54 2.70 4.12
C MET A 19 -8.44 2.20 3.19
N GLY A 20 -7.62 1.28 3.69
CA GLY A 20 -6.61 0.58 2.91
C GLY A 20 -6.38 -0.83 3.46
N GLY A 21 -5.54 -1.59 2.79
CA GLY A 21 -5.23 -2.94 3.23
C GLY A 21 -4.02 -3.54 2.55
N TYR A 22 -3.73 -4.78 2.92
CA TYR A 22 -2.65 -5.58 2.36
C TYR A 22 -3.26 -6.73 1.56
N GLU A 23 -2.93 -6.79 0.28
CA GLU A 23 -3.48 -7.80 -0.62
C GLU A 23 -2.91 -9.19 -0.31
N ARG A 24 -3.73 -10.23 -0.51
CA ARG A 24 -3.29 -11.63 -0.40
C ARG A 24 -2.41 -12.06 -1.56
N SER A 25 -2.60 -11.45 -2.74
CA SER A 25 -1.86 -11.75 -3.96
C SER A 25 -1.38 -10.44 -4.61
N PRO A 26 -0.32 -9.81 -4.06
CA PRO A 26 0.18 -8.56 -4.60
C PRO A 26 0.84 -8.77 -5.97
N LEU A 27 0.69 -7.79 -6.86
CA LEU A 27 1.41 -7.75 -8.13
C LEU A 27 2.72 -6.97 -7.99
N PRO A 28 3.84 -7.50 -8.51
CA PRO A 28 5.08 -6.77 -8.55
C PRO A 28 4.97 -5.61 -9.56
N TRP A 29 5.70 -4.53 -9.28
CA TRP A 29 5.85 -3.41 -10.20
C TRP A 29 7.31 -2.96 -10.21
N GLY A 30 7.78 -2.47 -11.36
CA GLY A 30 9.13 -1.91 -11.44
C GLY A 30 10.27 -2.93 -11.43
N LEU A 31 10.00 -4.21 -11.73
CA LEU A 31 11.02 -5.26 -11.80
C LEU A 31 12.12 -4.96 -12.83
N ASP A 32 11.75 -4.27 -13.93
CA ASP A 32 12.68 -3.82 -14.97
C ASP A 32 13.25 -2.40 -14.70
N GLY A 33 13.05 -1.90 -13.48
CA GLY A 33 13.46 -0.57 -13.03
C GLY A 33 12.30 0.43 -12.97
N ILE A 34 12.53 1.50 -12.21
CA ILE A 34 11.57 2.61 -12.04
C ILE A 34 11.87 3.71 -13.07
N PRO A 35 10.87 4.25 -13.79
CA PRO A 35 11.09 5.39 -14.67
C PRO A 35 11.71 6.57 -13.92
N ARG A 36 12.75 7.18 -14.49
CA ARG A 36 13.52 8.26 -13.82
C ARG A 36 12.68 9.49 -13.48
N ASP A 37 11.57 9.70 -14.17
CA ASP A 37 10.66 10.83 -13.99
C ASP A 37 9.45 10.47 -13.11
N PHE A 38 9.39 9.26 -12.54
CA PHE A 38 8.34 8.85 -11.61
C PHE A 38 8.57 9.49 -10.23
N THR A 39 8.13 10.73 -10.07
CA THR A 39 8.26 11.52 -8.83
C THR A 39 6.96 12.25 -8.57
N HIS A 40 6.42 12.15 -7.34
CA HIS A 40 5.09 12.67 -6.99
C HIS A 40 3.96 12.17 -7.92
N ARG A 41 4.05 10.92 -8.37
CA ARG A 41 3.04 10.27 -9.22
C ARG A 41 2.49 9.04 -8.54
N LEU A 42 1.27 8.70 -8.91
CA LEU A 42 0.61 7.44 -8.54
C LEU A 42 0.55 6.52 -9.76
N LEU A 43 0.40 5.23 -9.49
CA LEU A 43 -0.03 4.29 -10.51
C LEU A 43 -1.49 4.57 -10.87
N ALA A 44 -1.93 4.05 -12.01
CA ALA A 44 -3.34 4.12 -12.37
C ALA A 44 -4.20 3.39 -11.32
N PRO A 45 -5.39 3.91 -10.98
CA PRO A 45 -6.35 3.19 -10.14
C PRO A 45 -6.67 1.80 -10.72
N ASP A 46 -6.76 0.80 -9.85
CA ASP A 46 -7.07 -0.60 -10.20
C ASP A 46 -8.19 -1.13 -9.30
N TRP A 47 -9.42 -0.82 -9.66
CA TRP A 47 -10.60 -1.13 -8.86
C TRP A 47 -10.91 -2.61 -8.76
N GLU A 48 -10.62 -3.36 -9.82
CA GLU A 48 -10.87 -4.81 -9.87
C GLU A 48 -9.97 -5.52 -8.87
N ARG A 49 -8.68 -5.16 -8.83
CA ARG A 49 -7.74 -5.68 -7.84
C ARG A 49 -8.11 -5.26 -6.41
N PHE A 50 -8.65 -4.05 -6.23
CA PHE A 50 -9.03 -3.53 -4.93
C PHE A 50 -10.34 -4.15 -4.37
N ASP A 51 -11.15 -4.79 -5.22
CA ASP A 51 -12.49 -5.27 -4.84
C ASP A 51 -12.45 -6.28 -3.67
N ASP A 52 -11.46 -7.17 -3.65
CA ASP A 52 -11.26 -8.14 -2.56
C ASP A 52 -11.08 -7.44 -1.20
N LEU A 53 -10.24 -6.40 -1.17
CA LEU A 53 -10.03 -5.60 0.05
C LEU A 53 -11.27 -4.80 0.41
N MET A 54 -11.97 -4.25 -0.58
CA MET A 54 -13.22 -3.53 -0.35
C MET A 54 -14.29 -4.44 0.26
N ALA A 55 -14.44 -5.67 -0.23
CA ALA A 55 -15.38 -6.65 0.32
C ALA A 55 -15.07 -6.96 1.79
N GLN A 56 -13.79 -7.14 2.14
CA GLN A 56 -13.37 -7.33 3.53
C GLN A 56 -13.66 -6.10 4.40
N ALA A 57 -13.42 -4.91 3.86
CA ALA A 57 -13.65 -3.67 4.58
C ALA A 57 -15.15 -3.42 4.82
N VAL A 58 -16.02 -3.66 3.84
CA VAL A 58 -17.48 -3.54 3.96
C VAL A 58 -18.02 -4.56 4.96
N SER A 59 -17.51 -5.79 4.95
CA SER A 59 -17.85 -6.78 5.97
C SER A 59 -17.53 -6.28 7.39
N ARG A 60 -16.42 -5.56 7.56
CA ARG A 60 -15.99 -5.03 8.86
C ARG A 60 -16.73 -3.76 9.28
N VAL A 61 -16.97 -2.85 8.34
CA VAL A 61 -17.63 -1.55 8.54
C VAL A 61 -18.72 -1.36 7.47
N PRO A 62 -19.92 -1.92 7.65
CA PRO A 62 -20.96 -1.92 6.61
C PRO A 62 -21.38 -0.54 6.09
N ALA A 63 -21.18 0.51 6.89
CA ALA A 63 -21.50 1.88 6.49
C ALA A 63 -20.69 2.36 5.27
N ILE A 64 -19.46 1.87 5.06
CA ILE A 64 -18.62 2.31 3.93
C ILE A 64 -19.17 1.82 2.58
N GLY A 65 -19.90 0.70 2.56
CA GLY A 65 -20.50 0.17 1.32
C GLY A 65 -21.63 1.03 0.75
N ARG A 66 -22.04 2.08 1.47
CA ARG A 66 -23.00 3.10 1.02
C ARG A 66 -22.39 4.51 0.94
N ALA A 67 -21.12 4.65 1.29
CA ALA A 67 -20.43 5.93 1.25
C ALA A 67 -19.99 6.25 -0.18
N GLU A 68 -19.85 7.53 -0.47
CA GLU A 68 -19.23 7.99 -1.71
C GLU A 68 -17.72 7.74 -1.64
N VAL A 69 -17.15 7.24 -2.73
CA VAL A 69 -15.70 7.12 -2.86
C VAL A 69 -15.15 8.40 -3.48
N ILE A 70 -14.36 9.15 -2.71
CA ILE A 70 -13.79 10.42 -3.14
C ILE A 70 -12.57 10.21 -4.04
N THR A 71 -11.66 9.32 -3.63
CA THR A 71 -10.38 9.08 -4.32
C THR A 71 -9.90 7.65 -4.09
N MET A 72 -9.27 7.05 -5.10
CA MET A 72 -8.44 5.86 -4.96
C MET A 72 -6.97 6.22 -5.11
N ILE A 73 -6.15 5.81 -4.15
CA ILE A 73 -4.71 6.00 -4.17
C ILE A 73 -4.04 4.65 -4.46
N ASN A 74 -3.34 4.56 -5.59
CA ASN A 74 -2.53 3.41 -5.94
C ASN A 74 -1.05 3.82 -5.97
N GLY A 75 -0.37 3.66 -4.85
CA GLY A 75 1.05 3.99 -4.69
C GLY A 75 1.90 2.71 -4.70
N PRO A 76 3.06 2.69 -5.38
CA PRO A 76 4.02 1.61 -5.20
C PRO A 76 4.67 1.73 -3.82
N GLU A 77 4.95 0.58 -3.21
CA GLU A 77 5.64 0.48 -1.92
C GLU A 77 6.75 -0.57 -2.04
N ALA A 78 7.86 -0.36 -1.33
CA ALA A 78 8.96 -1.30 -1.28
C ALA A 78 8.72 -2.37 -0.21
N PHE A 79 9.05 -3.62 -0.54
CA PHE A 79 9.02 -4.74 0.39
C PHE A 79 10.33 -5.50 0.33
N THR A 80 10.87 -5.80 1.50
CA THR A 80 11.97 -6.76 1.68
C THR A 80 11.40 -8.17 1.85
N PRO A 81 12.19 -9.22 1.58
CA PRO A 81 11.73 -10.61 1.73
C PRO A 81 11.25 -10.98 3.15
N ASP A 82 11.73 -10.27 4.18
CA ASP A 82 11.38 -10.48 5.59
C ASP A 82 10.49 -9.37 6.18
N GLY A 83 10.27 -8.27 5.43
CA GLY A 83 9.47 -7.13 5.87
C GLY A 83 10.19 -6.16 6.81
N GLU A 84 11.49 -6.35 7.04
CA GLU A 84 12.33 -5.45 7.84
C GLU A 84 13.05 -4.43 6.96
N PHE A 85 13.54 -3.35 7.58
CA PHE A 85 14.34 -2.33 6.91
C PHE A 85 15.76 -2.84 6.58
N ILE A 86 16.36 -2.35 5.50
CA ILE A 86 17.77 -2.53 5.20
C ILE A 86 18.52 -1.30 5.71
N LEU A 87 19.05 -1.40 6.93
CA LEU A 87 19.77 -0.32 7.60
C LEU A 87 21.21 -0.75 7.92
N GLY A 88 22.21 -0.02 7.41
CA GLY A 88 23.61 -0.24 7.78
C GLY A 88 24.62 0.06 6.67
N GLU A 89 25.88 -0.25 6.94
CA GLU A 89 26.98 -0.10 5.98
C GLU A 89 26.94 -1.24 4.94
N ALA A 90 27.11 -0.89 3.66
CA ALA A 90 27.18 -1.85 2.58
C ALA A 90 28.46 -2.68 2.66
N PRO A 91 28.40 -4.01 2.56
CA PRO A 91 29.55 -4.88 2.81
C PRO A 91 30.69 -4.70 1.79
N GLU A 92 30.38 -4.29 0.56
CA GLU A 92 31.37 -4.14 -0.53
C GLU A 92 32.01 -2.75 -0.60
N VAL A 93 31.43 -1.74 0.06
CA VAL A 93 31.85 -0.33 -0.08
C VAL A 93 31.94 0.33 1.29
N GLY A 94 33.16 0.41 1.82
CA GLY A 94 33.44 1.06 3.10
C GLY A 94 33.00 2.53 3.10
N GLY A 95 32.31 2.94 4.16
CA GLY A 95 31.74 4.27 4.35
C GLY A 95 30.42 4.51 3.59
N PHE A 96 29.87 3.52 2.89
CA PHE A 96 28.59 3.64 2.19
C PHE A 96 27.46 3.04 3.02
N PHE A 97 26.43 3.84 3.35
CA PHE A 97 25.32 3.41 4.21
C PHE A 97 24.00 3.34 3.43
N VAL A 98 23.20 2.33 3.74
CA VAL A 98 21.85 2.11 3.23
C VAL A 98 20.84 2.39 4.33
N ALA A 99 19.75 3.05 3.94
CA ALA A 99 18.54 3.20 4.72
C ALA A 99 17.35 3.05 3.77
N ALA A 100 16.96 1.80 3.51
CA ALA A 100 15.97 1.43 2.49
C ALA A 100 14.95 0.43 3.03
#